data_AF-A0A949JHD6-F1
#
_entry.id   AF-A0A949JHD6-F1
#
_cell.length_a   1.000
_cell.length_b   1.000
_cell.length_c   1.000
_cell.angle_alpha   90.00
_cell.angle_beta   90.00
_cell.angle_gamma   90.00
#
_symmetry.space_group_name_H-M   'P 1'
#
loop_
_entity.id
_entity.type
_entity.pdbx_description
1 polymer ?
#
loop_
_entity_poly.entity_id
_entity_poly.type
_entity_poly.pdbx_seq_one_letter_code
_entity_poly.pdbx_strand_id
1 'polypeptide(L)'
;MPQPSAERPATPAEHGTLDTLISQARRLRGGMESVRRNANAATSDGVGTPEHRWQRALCEIAVHHLEDFGQHLGLLRDGLPPLRAQAPPAPQIAVVEPSEDGGPRTLSCRAGSAEWNLRTDEVSWSPELYTIFGRDPAKGPVSLDELPAWLLPEDQPWLMEAVTNCLVDAKPVDGEFRIRRTDDRVRTVHMSAEPVLASDGGTVAMWGVLRDVSEIRRSERALLETQESYARDRHLAQTEHRVAVEFQAAVLPPWRETMRHPSATRQEGGALELAAHFLPSATSALIGGDWYDAMELPDGCSMLTVGDLTGHGVEATSGMAMLLGAVRGIALAGVEPGKLMGHLNQLLDSAAQPALGSALCCHYDPRSRRLTWAQAGHPAPLLFREGRGRMLDQPEGVLLGAMDGVRYGQRTEQLAPGDLLVLHTDGLAPRSVEFDSSTRSGAARLLELAPRFSEARTARECVRAVVEEFGDTEREDDACALVARVCE
;
A
#
# COMPACT_ATOMS: atom_id res chain seq x y z
N MET A 1 -18.56 -25.61 -15.92
CA MET A 1 -17.95 -24.27 -15.74
C MET A 1 -16.86 -24.40 -14.69
N PRO A 2 -15.60 -24.06 -15.00
CA PRO A 2 -14.52 -24.16 -14.04
C PRO A 2 -14.62 -23.01 -13.03
N GLN A 3 -14.43 -23.34 -11.75
CA GLN A 3 -14.48 -22.40 -10.63
C GLN A 3 -13.25 -21.47 -10.61
N PRO A 4 -13.39 -20.22 -10.16
CA PRO A 4 -12.25 -19.33 -9.95
C PRO A 4 -11.45 -19.80 -8.73
N SER A 5 -10.15 -20.07 -8.92
CA SER A 5 -9.23 -20.40 -7.83
C SER A 5 -9.05 -19.19 -6.91
N ALA A 6 -9.55 -19.29 -5.68
CA ALA A 6 -9.28 -18.35 -4.62
C ALA A 6 -7.81 -18.45 -4.18
N GLU A 7 -7.08 -17.33 -4.21
CA GLU A 7 -5.77 -17.18 -3.57
C GLU A 7 -5.92 -17.41 -2.06
N ARG A 8 -5.37 -18.53 -1.58
CA ARG A 8 -5.24 -18.81 -0.15
C ARG A 8 -4.04 -18.03 0.40
N PRO A 9 -4.15 -17.38 1.57
CA PRO A 9 -2.98 -16.86 2.27
C PRO A 9 -2.03 -18.02 2.62
N ALA A 10 -0.74 -17.84 2.36
CA ALA A 10 0.29 -18.85 2.58
C ALA A 10 0.25 -19.36 4.03
N THR A 11 -0.03 -20.65 4.20
CA THR A 11 -0.21 -21.26 5.53
C THR A 11 1.13 -21.42 6.28
N PRO A 12 1.16 -21.49 7.62
CA PRO A 12 2.38 -21.75 8.41
C PRO A 12 3.12 -23.03 8.00
N ALA A 13 2.40 -23.99 7.41
CA ALA A 13 2.94 -25.23 6.84
C ALA A 13 3.82 -24.97 5.60
N GLU A 14 3.56 -23.91 4.84
CA GLU A 14 4.37 -23.52 3.68
C GLU A 14 5.70 -22.90 4.11
N HIS A 15 5.73 -22.12 5.19
CA HIS A 15 6.97 -21.60 5.76
C HIS A 15 7.85 -22.73 6.33
N GLY A 16 7.25 -23.73 7.00
CA GLY A 16 7.96 -24.92 7.45
C GLY A 16 8.50 -25.76 6.28
N THR A 17 7.79 -25.81 5.15
CA THR A 17 8.25 -26.47 3.92
C THR A 17 9.39 -25.70 3.28
N LEU A 18 9.31 -24.37 3.21
CA LEU A 18 10.38 -23.49 2.71
C LEU A 18 11.63 -23.55 3.58
N ASP A 19 11.52 -23.54 4.91
CA ASP A 19 12.66 -23.72 5.82
C ASP A 19 13.29 -25.11 5.67
N THR A 20 12.49 -26.13 5.40
CA THR A 20 12.98 -27.48 5.09
C THR A 20 13.74 -27.50 3.76
N LEU A 21 13.25 -26.78 2.74
CA LEU A 21 13.94 -26.66 1.45
C LEU A 21 15.22 -25.80 1.54
N ILE A 22 15.22 -24.71 2.32
CA ILE A 22 16.41 -23.89 2.59
C ILE A 22 17.48 -24.73 3.31
N SER A 23 17.07 -25.50 4.33
CA SER A 23 18.00 -26.37 5.05
C SER A 23 18.51 -27.53 4.19
N GLN A 24 17.67 -28.10 3.31
CA GLN A 24 18.08 -29.09 2.31
C GLN A 24 19.04 -28.50 1.28
N ALA A 25 18.80 -27.29 0.77
CA ALA A 25 19.70 -26.59 -0.14
C ALA A 25 21.07 -26.36 0.51
N ARG A 26 21.10 -25.90 1.77
CA ARG A 26 22.34 -25.78 2.57
C ARG A 26 23.05 -27.12 2.78
N ARG A 27 22.29 -28.20 3.01
CA ARG A 27 22.85 -29.56 3.20
C ARG A 27 23.43 -30.13 1.92
N LEU A 28 22.72 -29.95 0.80
CA LEU A 28 23.20 -30.30 -0.54
C LEU A 28 24.45 -29.50 -0.89
N ARG A 29 24.50 -28.21 -0.54
CA ARG A 29 25.68 -27.36 -0.71
C ARG A 29 26.86 -27.91 0.07
N GLY A 30 26.68 -28.19 1.37
CA GLY A 30 27.74 -28.79 2.19
C GLY A 30 28.18 -30.18 1.70
N GLY A 31 27.25 -30.96 1.13
CA GLY A 31 27.55 -32.23 0.46
C GLY A 31 28.40 -32.02 -0.79
N MET A 32 28.04 -31.06 -1.64
CA MET A 32 28.77 -30.72 -2.87
C MET A 32 30.15 -30.12 -2.57
N GLU A 33 30.27 -29.28 -1.54
CA GLU A 33 31.55 -28.79 -1.02
C GLU A 33 32.44 -29.91 -0.48
N SER A 34 31.85 -31.02 -0.01
CA SER A 34 32.59 -32.21 0.45
C SER A 34 33.02 -33.09 -0.72
N VAL A 35 32.19 -33.23 -1.76
CA VAL A 35 32.57 -33.84 -3.05
C VAL A 35 33.72 -33.05 -3.69
N ARG A 36 33.66 -31.71 -3.65
CA ARG A 36 34.75 -30.81 -4.07
C ARG A 36 36.05 -31.08 -3.30
N ARG A 37 35.99 -31.18 -1.97
CA ARG A 37 37.18 -31.48 -1.14
C ARG A 37 37.78 -32.85 -1.45
N ASN A 38 36.95 -33.85 -1.74
CA ASN A 38 37.41 -35.19 -2.11
C ASN A 38 38.01 -35.23 -3.54
N ALA A 39 37.43 -34.50 -4.49
CA ALA A 39 38.01 -34.33 -5.83
C ALA A 39 39.37 -33.60 -5.78
N ASN A 40 39.53 -32.65 -4.84
CA ASN A 40 40.80 -31.97 -4.58
C ASN A 40 41.84 -32.85 -3.87
N ALA A 41 41.41 -33.86 -3.10
CA ALA A 41 42.32 -34.81 -2.45
C ALA A 41 42.84 -35.89 -3.41
N ALA A 42 42.06 -36.25 -4.44
CA ALA A 42 42.45 -37.23 -5.47
C ALA A 42 43.46 -36.66 -6.51
N THR A 43 43.75 -35.37 -6.47
CA THR A 43 44.58 -34.64 -7.45
C THR A 43 45.97 -34.25 -6.92
N SER A 44 46.44 -34.84 -5.81
CA SER A 44 47.76 -34.50 -5.22
C SER A 44 48.98 -34.85 -6.09
N ASP A 45 48.79 -35.61 -7.18
CA ASP A 45 49.83 -35.93 -8.18
C ASP A 45 49.73 -35.02 -9.42
N GLY A 46 49.72 -33.70 -9.23
CA GLY A 46 50.19 -32.67 -10.19
C GLY A 46 49.58 -32.56 -11.61
N VAL A 47 48.81 -33.53 -12.11
CA VAL A 47 48.15 -33.52 -13.43
C VAL A 47 46.80 -34.23 -13.26
N GLY A 48 45.80 -33.51 -12.76
CA GLY A 48 44.43 -34.04 -12.73
C GLY A 48 43.95 -34.39 -14.14
N THR A 49 43.18 -35.46 -14.33
CA THR A 49 42.62 -35.77 -15.65
C THR A 49 41.53 -34.75 -16.05
N PRO A 50 41.27 -34.52 -17.35
CA PRO A 50 40.21 -33.60 -17.82
C PRO A 50 38.83 -33.88 -17.20
N GLU A 51 38.53 -35.15 -16.92
CA GLU A 51 37.28 -35.57 -16.27
C GLU A 51 37.16 -35.07 -14.82
N HIS A 52 38.25 -35.05 -14.06
CA HIS A 52 38.26 -34.54 -12.68
C HIS A 52 38.12 -33.00 -12.64
N ARG A 53 38.70 -32.29 -13.63
CA ARG A 53 38.51 -30.84 -13.78
C ARG A 53 37.07 -30.50 -14.14
N TRP A 54 36.50 -31.23 -15.11
CA TRP A 54 35.08 -31.14 -15.48
C TRP A 54 34.15 -31.34 -14.29
N GLN A 55 34.40 -32.36 -13.47
CA GLN A 55 33.63 -32.60 -12.25
C GLN A 55 33.77 -31.46 -11.22
N ARG A 56 34.95 -30.83 -11.11
CA ARG A 56 35.22 -29.76 -10.15
C ARG A 56 34.50 -28.45 -10.49
N ALA A 57 34.58 -27.93 -11.72
CA ALA A 57 33.82 -26.71 -12.04
C ALA A 57 32.31 -26.95 -12.11
N LEU A 58 31.85 -28.16 -12.47
CA LEU A 58 30.44 -28.50 -12.30
C LEU A 58 30.02 -28.47 -10.82
N CYS A 59 30.90 -28.89 -9.90
CA CYS A 59 30.65 -28.76 -8.46
C CYS A 59 30.62 -27.29 -8.02
N GLU A 60 31.50 -26.42 -8.52
CA GLU A 60 31.52 -25.00 -8.18
C GLU A 60 30.27 -24.28 -8.67
N ILE A 61 29.88 -24.51 -9.93
CA ILE A 61 28.62 -24.00 -10.49
C ILE A 61 27.43 -24.52 -9.67
N ALA A 62 27.40 -25.81 -9.33
CA ALA A 62 26.32 -26.36 -8.52
C ALA A 62 26.26 -25.78 -7.11
N VAL A 63 27.41 -25.47 -6.48
CA VAL A 63 27.47 -24.81 -5.17
C VAL A 63 26.90 -23.40 -5.25
N HIS A 64 27.27 -22.62 -6.27
CA HIS A 64 26.76 -21.26 -6.48
C HIS A 64 25.24 -21.26 -6.70
N HIS A 65 24.71 -22.21 -7.48
CA HIS A 65 23.25 -22.31 -7.66
C HIS A 65 22.50 -22.79 -6.43
N LEU A 66 23.10 -23.65 -5.60
CA LEU A 66 22.50 -24.01 -4.32
C LEU A 66 22.49 -22.83 -3.34
N GLU A 67 23.43 -21.89 -3.50
CA GLU A 67 23.44 -20.63 -2.78
C GLU A 67 22.37 -19.66 -3.30
N ASP A 68 22.31 -19.41 -4.61
CA ASP A 68 21.26 -18.60 -5.25
C ASP A 68 19.86 -19.16 -4.93
N PHE A 69 19.66 -20.46 -5.08
CA PHE A 69 18.41 -21.14 -4.76
C PHE A 69 18.05 -21.00 -3.27
N GLY A 70 19.04 -21.10 -2.39
CA GLY A 70 18.87 -20.85 -0.96
C GLY A 70 18.46 -19.40 -0.65
N GLN A 71 19.01 -18.42 -1.37
CA GLN A 71 18.64 -17.01 -1.26
C GLN A 71 17.21 -16.77 -1.77
N HIS A 72 16.83 -17.33 -2.92
CA HIS A 72 15.48 -17.21 -3.49
C HIS A 72 14.40 -17.86 -2.60
N LEU A 73 14.68 -19.02 -2.03
CA LEU A 73 13.78 -19.65 -1.06
C LEU A 73 13.64 -18.80 0.22
N GLY A 74 14.71 -18.11 0.62
CA GLY A 74 14.68 -17.11 1.71
C GLY A 74 13.74 -15.95 1.38
N LEU A 75 13.82 -15.39 0.17
CA LEU A 75 12.91 -14.35 -0.30
C LEU A 75 11.44 -14.80 -0.34
N LEU A 76 11.18 -16.05 -0.75
CA LEU A 76 9.83 -16.64 -0.73
C LEU A 76 9.30 -16.87 0.69
N ARG A 77 10.16 -17.28 1.62
CA ARG A 77 9.80 -17.47 3.03
C ARG A 77 9.50 -16.15 3.72
N ASP A 78 10.30 -15.12 3.45
CA ASP A 78 10.14 -13.83 4.11
C ASP A 78 8.90 -13.07 3.55
N GLY A 79 8.46 -13.43 2.33
CA GLY A 79 7.22 -12.96 1.70
C GLY A 79 7.24 -11.48 1.31
N LEU A 80 6.34 -11.08 0.41
CA LEU A 80 5.92 -9.67 0.35
C LEU A 80 5.08 -9.41 1.62
N PRO A 81 5.35 -8.34 2.40
CA PRO A 81 4.59 -8.08 3.63
C PRO A 81 3.09 -7.98 3.31
N PRO A 82 2.21 -8.49 4.19
CA PRO A 82 0.84 -8.80 3.84
C PRO A 82 0.07 -7.57 3.34
N LEU A 83 -0.60 -7.75 2.19
CA LEU A 83 -1.59 -6.81 1.66
C LEU A 83 -2.74 -6.64 2.67
N ARG A 84 -3.02 -5.39 3.04
CA ARG A 84 -4.38 -4.96 3.36
C ARG A 84 -4.87 -4.05 2.23
N ALA A 85 -6.15 -4.19 1.95
CA ALA A 85 -6.78 -4.06 0.64
C ALA A 85 -6.72 -2.68 -0.02
N GLN A 86 -6.87 -2.74 -1.35
CA GLN A 86 -7.16 -1.68 -2.33
C GLN A 86 -5.96 -0.88 -2.84
N ALA A 87 -5.26 -1.47 -3.83
CA ALA A 87 -4.54 -0.70 -4.83
C ALA A 87 -5.55 -0.27 -5.93
N PRO A 88 -5.48 0.97 -6.45
CA PRO A 88 -6.26 1.37 -7.62
C PRO A 88 -5.92 0.47 -8.82
N PRO A 89 -6.81 0.33 -9.82
CA PRO A 89 -6.56 -0.55 -10.96
C PRO A 89 -5.28 -0.09 -11.66
N ALA A 90 -4.28 -0.97 -11.68
CA ALA A 90 -3.05 -0.73 -12.43
C ALA A 90 -3.43 -0.41 -13.88
N PRO A 91 -2.83 0.62 -14.51
CA PRO A 91 -3.02 0.85 -15.93
C PRO A 91 -2.66 -0.44 -16.66
N GLN A 92 -3.54 -0.88 -17.56
CA GLN A 92 -3.32 -2.03 -18.43
C GLN A 92 -2.11 -1.72 -19.33
N ILE A 93 -0.91 -2.01 -18.83
CA ILE A 93 0.27 -2.07 -19.67
C ILE A 93 0.06 -3.32 -20.52
N ALA A 94 -0.10 -3.09 -21.82
CA ALA A 94 -0.19 -4.14 -22.81
C ALA A 94 0.93 -5.15 -22.56
N VAL A 95 0.54 -6.35 -22.12
CA VAL A 95 1.40 -7.52 -22.15
C VAL A 95 1.75 -7.70 -23.61
N VAL A 96 2.95 -7.27 -24.00
CA VAL A 96 3.53 -7.65 -25.28
C VAL A 96 3.75 -9.15 -25.15
N GLU A 97 2.85 -9.93 -25.73
CA GLU A 97 2.99 -11.38 -25.78
C GLU A 97 4.37 -11.71 -26.38
N PRO A 98 5.18 -12.55 -25.71
CA PRO A 98 6.41 -13.01 -26.30
C PRO A 98 6.04 -13.91 -27.48
N SER A 99 6.38 -13.42 -28.68
CA SER A 99 6.28 -14.14 -29.95
C SER A 99 6.57 -15.63 -29.78
N GLU A 100 5.59 -16.45 -30.16
CA GLU A 100 5.62 -17.91 -30.11
C GLU A 100 6.81 -18.47 -30.88
N ASP A 101 7.78 -19.06 -30.18
CA ASP A 101 8.65 -20.09 -30.76
C ASP A 101 8.33 -21.42 -30.06
N GLY A 102 7.57 -22.23 -30.78
CA GLY A 102 7.15 -23.57 -30.38
C GLY A 102 8.31 -24.56 -30.39
N GLY A 103 8.70 -25.00 -29.20
CA GLY A 103 9.54 -26.16 -28.96
C GLY A 103 9.51 -26.49 -27.46
N PRO A 104 9.60 -27.77 -27.05
CA PRO A 104 9.45 -28.16 -25.65
C PRO A 104 10.49 -27.41 -24.80
N ARG A 105 10.00 -26.56 -23.88
CA ARG A 105 10.79 -25.84 -22.86
C ARG A 105 11.35 -26.84 -21.86
N THR A 106 12.42 -27.53 -22.23
CA THR A 106 13.32 -28.13 -21.26
C THR A 106 14.12 -27.00 -20.61
N LEU A 107 14.01 -26.87 -19.29
CA LEU A 107 14.96 -26.14 -18.43
C LEU A 107 16.33 -26.88 -18.48
N SER A 108 16.90 -27.03 -19.66
CA SER A 108 18.27 -27.51 -19.82
C SER A 108 19.17 -26.31 -19.71
N CYS A 109 19.64 -26.05 -18.49
CA CYS A 109 20.85 -25.28 -18.26
C CYS A 109 21.96 -25.81 -19.19
N ARG A 110 22.32 -25.04 -20.22
CA ARG A 110 23.43 -25.37 -21.11
C ARG A 110 24.67 -24.69 -20.54
N ALA A 111 25.49 -25.47 -19.84
CA ALA A 111 26.86 -25.08 -19.50
C ALA A 111 27.78 -25.62 -20.59
N GLY A 112 28.71 -24.79 -21.09
CA GLY A 112 29.74 -25.20 -22.04
C GLY A 112 31.13 -25.09 -21.42
N SER A 113 32.07 -25.92 -21.83
CA SER A 113 33.47 -25.78 -21.41
C SER A 113 34.34 -25.16 -22.50
N ALA A 114 35.42 -24.53 -22.05
CA ALA A 114 36.56 -24.15 -22.86
C ALA A 114 37.85 -24.66 -22.22
N GLU A 115 38.80 -25.10 -23.04
CA GLU A 115 40.19 -25.31 -22.63
C GLU A 115 41.09 -24.49 -23.54
N TRP A 116 41.99 -23.70 -22.97
CA TRP A 116 43.06 -23.03 -23.69
C TRP A 116 44.39 -23.62 -23.29
N ASN A 117 45.10 -24.20 -24.25
CA ASN A 117 46.44 -24.73 -24.05
C ASN A 117 47.48 -23.65 -24.38
N LEU A 118 48.20 -23.17 -23.37
CA LEU A 118 49.19 -22.10 -23.50
C LEU A 118 50.47 -22.54 -24.21
N ARG A 119 50.70 -23.85 -24.35
CA ARG A 119 51.88 -24.39 -25.04
C ARG A 119 51.68 -24.49 -26.55
N THR A 120 50.46 -24.80 -26.98
CA THR A 120 50.09 -24.94 -28.40
C THR A 120 49.31 -23.75 -28.92
N ASP A 121 48.92 -22.83 -28.03
CA ASP A 121 48.01 -21.73 -28.29
C ASP A 121 46.64 -22.19 -28.87
N GLU A 122 46.27 -23.43 -28.57
CA GLU A 122 45.04 -24.03 -29.08
C GLU A 122 43.90 -23.86 -28.09
N VAL A 123 42.78 -23.31 -28.56
CA VAL A 123 41.53 -23.22 -27.80
C VAL A 123 40.59 -24.32 -28.27
N SER A 124 39.94 -25.00 -27.33
CA SER A 124 38.89 -25.99 -27.60
C SER A 124 37.62 -25.61 -26.85
N TRP A 125 36.48 -25.71 -27.53
CA TRP A 125 35.15 -25.37 -26.99
C TRP A 125 34.20 -26.56 -27.08
N SER A 126 33.35 -26.73 -26.08
CA SER A 126 32.23 -27.68 -26.17
C SER A 126 31.13 -27.16 -27.13
N PRO A 127 30.31 -28.05 -27.72
CA PRO A 127 29.20 -27.66 -28.60
C PRO A 127 28.22 -26.65 -27.96
N GLU A 128 28.03 -26.74 -26.65
CA GLU A 128 27.17 -25.85 -25.86
C GLU A 128 27.72 -24.42 -25.84
N LEU A 129 29.05 -24.26 -25.81
CA LEU A 129 29.68 -22.94 -25.76
C LEU A 129 29.50 -22.16 -27.07
N TYR A 130 29.56 -22.87 -28.22
CA TYR A 130 29.16 -22.30 -29.51
C TYR A 130 27.71 -21.81 -29.51
N THR A 131 26.82 -22.53 -28.84
CA THR A 131 25.40 -22.12 -28.70
C THR A 131 25.25 -20.87 -27.82
N ILE A 132 25.98 -20.78 -26.70
CA ILE A 132 25.96 -19.63 -25.79
C ILE A 132 26.41 -18.37 -26.54
N PHE A 133 27.56 -18.44 -27.22
CA PHE A 133 28.12 -17.34 -28.01
C PHE A 133 27.39 -17.09 -29.34
N GLY A 134 26.51 -18.00 -29.78
CA GLY A 134 25.83 -17.86 -31.08
C GLY A 134 26.78 -17.93 -32.27
N ARG A 135 27.85 -18.72 -32.14
CA ARG A 135 28.90 -18.85 -33.14
C ARG A 135 28.74 -20.18 -33.88
N ASP A 136 28.95 -20.14 -35.19
CA ASP A 136 28.99 -21.34 -36.03
C ASP A 136 30.25 -22.17 -35.71
N PRO A 137 30.14 -23.46 -35.35
CA PRO A 137 31.28 -24.35 -35.11
C PRO A 137 32.28 -24.41 -36.27
N ALA A 138 31.85 -24.16 -37.52
CA ALA A 138 32.74 -24.13 -38.68
C ALA A 138 33.76 -22.97 -38.65
N LYS A 139 33.53 -21.93 -37.83
CA LYS A 139 34.42 -20.78 -37.66
C LYS A 139 35.46 -20.98 -36.55
N GLY A 140 35.47 -22.15 -35.89
CA GLY A 140 36.36 -22.43 -34.77
C GLY A 140 36.02 -21.63 -33.49
N PRO A 141 36.70 -21.92 -32.38
CA PRO A 141 36.47 -21.24 -31.09
C PRO A 141 36.99 -19.81 -31.11
N VAL A 142 36.50 -18.97 -30.20
CA VAL A 142 37.03 -17.61 -30.01
C VAL A 142 38.33 -17.71 -29.22
N SER A 143 39.41 -17.16 -29.78
CA SER A 143 40.69 -17.08 -29.07
C SER A 143 40.63 -16.06 -27.94
N LEU A 144 41.59 -16.11 -27.02
CA LEU A 144 41.59 -15.19 -25.89
C LEU A 144 41.97 -13.75 -26.27
N ASP A 145 42.62 -13.55 -27.41
CA ASP A 145 42.81 -12.24 -28.02
C ASP A 145 41.54 -11.69 -28.68
N GLU A 146 40.67 -12.58 -29.19
CA GLU A 146 39.40 -12.20 -29.80
C GLU A 146 38.28 -12.02 -28.77
N LEU A 147 38.39 -12.63 -27.58
CA LEU A 147 37.37 -12.63 -26.54
C LEU A 147 36.91 -11.21 -26.11
N PRO A 148 37.79 -10.20 -25.94
CA PRO A 148 37.38 -8.84 -25.57
C PRO A 148 36.40 -8.21 -26.55
N ALA A 149 36.48 -8.56 -27.84
CA ALA A 149 35.58 -8.03 -28.88
C ALA A 149 34.13 -8.52 -28.72
N TRP A 150 33.92 -9.62 -27.98
CA TRP A 150 32.61 -10.18 -27.66
C TRP A 150 32.01 -9.65 -26.37
N LEU A 151 32.78 -8.91 -25.56
CA LEU A 151 32.32 -8.36 -24.30
C LEU A 151 31.75 -6.95 -24.47
N LEU A 152 30.89 -6.57 -23.53
CA LEU A 152 30.53 -5.17 -23.34
C LEU A 152 31.76 -4.38 -22.82
N PRO A 153 31.96 -3.11 -23.23
CA PRO A 153 33.12 -2.31 -22.83
C PRO A 153 33.33 -2.22 -21.32
N GLU A 154 32.24 -2.26 -20.54
CA GLU A 154 32.28 -2.19 -19.08
C GLU A 154 32.84 -3.47 -18.44
N ASP A 155 32.68 -4.63 -19.10
CA ASP A 155 33.05 -5.94 -18.55
C ASP A 155 34.46 -6.38 -19.03
N GLN A 156 35.03 -5.71 -20.03
CA GLN A 156 36.37 -5.99 -20.58
C GLN A 156 37.51 -5.88 -19.54
N PRO A 157 37.61 -4.80 -18.73
CA PRO A 157 38.73 -4.66 -17.80
C PRO A 157 38.76 -5.77 -16.75
N TRP A 158 37.59 -6.12 -16.23
CA TRP A 158 37.44 -7.17 -15.22
C TRP A 158 37.84 -8.54 -15.78
N LEU A 159 37.34 -8.92 -16.96
CA LEU A 159 37.65 -10.24 -17.52
C LEU A 159 39.13 -10.36 -17.86
N MET A 160 39.74 -9.31 -18.43
CA MET A 160 41.16 -9.31 -18.76
C MET A 160 42.05 -9.45 -17.53
N GLU A 161 41.71 -8.76 -16.44
CA GLU A 161 42.40 -8.90 -15.17
C GLU A 161 42.23 -10.32 -14.59
N ALA A 162 41.00 -10.83 -14.58
CA ALA A 162 40.71 -12.17 -14.06
C ALA A 162 41.45 -13.26 -14.84
N VAL A 163 41.46 -13.18 -16.17
CA VAL A 163 42.22 -14.09 -17.04
C VAL A 163 43.72 -13.96 -16.78
N THR A 164 44.26 -12.73 -16.71
CA THR A 164 45.69 -12.50 -16.44
C THR A 164 46.11 -13.11 -15.11
N ASN A 165 45.33 -12.90 -14.05
CA ASN A 165 45.57 -13.48 -12.73
C ASN A 165 45.53 -15.02 -12.75
N CYS A 166 44.71 -15.61 -13.61
CA CYS A 166 44.66 -17.05 -13.75
C CYS A 166 45.88 -17.61 -14.47
N LEU A 167 46.31 -16.95 -15.54
CA LEU A 167 47.45 -17.38 -16.35
C LEU A 167 48.78 -17.14 -15.63
N VAL A 168 48.95 -15.97 -15.01
CA VAL A 168 50.21 -15.53 -14.39
C VAL A 168 50.33 -15.97 -12.93
N ASP A 169 49.28 -15.75 -12.13
CA ASP A 169 49.32 -15.98 -10.68
C ASP A 169 48.73 -17.34 -10.27
N ALA A 170 48.32 -18.18 -11.23
CA ALA A 170 47.66 -19.46 -10.98
C ALA A 170 46.41 -19.35 -10.07
N LYS A 171 45.66 -18.24 -10.18
CA LYS A 171 44.42 -18.02 -9.42
C LYS A 171 43.18 -18.50 -10.19
N PRO A 172 42.24 -19.23 -9.57
CA PRO A 172 40.97 -19.55 -10.23
C PRO A 172 40.15 -18.27 -10.46
N VAL A 173 39.33 -18.28 -11.50
CA VAL A 173 38.39 -17.21 -11.84
C VAL A 173 36.98 -17.69 -11.54
N ASP A 174 36.20 -16.83 -10.88
CA ASP A 174 34.78 -17.01 -10.69
C ASP A 174 34.10 -15.65 -10.84
N GLY A 175 33.14 -15.53 -11.77
CA GLY A 175 32.35 -14.30 -11.91
C GLY A 175 31.50 -14.22 -13.17
N GLU A 176 30.73 -13.13 -13.28
CA GLU A 176 29.77 -12.90 -14.36
C GLU A 176 30.20 -11.77 -15.28
N PHE A 177 29.95 -11.95 -16.57
CA PHE A 177 30.15 -10.92 -17.58
C PHE A 177 29.10 -11.02 -18.68
N ARG A 178 28.95 -9.95 -19.45
CA ARG A 178 27.99 -9.88 -20.56
C ARG A 178 28.69 -10.02 -21.89
N ILE A 179 28.17 -10.93 -22.71
CA ILE A 179 28.59 -11.11 -24.10
C ILE A 179 27.57 -10.52 -25.05
N ARG A 180 28.05 -9.87 -26.10
CA ARG A 180 27.25 -9.44 -27.26
C ARG A 180 27.44 -10.45 -28.38
N ARG A 181 26.34 -11.11 -28.76
CA ARG A 181 26.32 -12.10 -29.83
C ARG A 181 26.30 -11.43 -31.21
N THR A 182 26.53 -12.24 -32.25
CA THR A 182 26.41 -11.84 -33.67
C THR A 182 24.99 -11.43 -34.08
N ASP A 183 23.98 -11.83 -33.31
CA ASP A 183 22.58 -11.43 -33.47
C ASP A 183 22.23 -10.15 -32.67
N ASP A 184 23.24 -9.43 -32.17
CA ASP A 184 23.16 -8.22 -31.33
C ASP A 184 22.43 -8.40 -29.99
N ARG A 185 22.08 -9.64 -29.61
CA ARG A 185 21.53 -9.94 -28.29
C ARG A 185 22.63 -10.02 -27.26
N VAL A 186 22.36 -9.46 -26.08
CA VAL A 186 23.25 -9.55 -24.92
C VAL A 186 22.86 -10.75 -24.07
N ARG A 187 23.84 -11.54 -23.65
CA ARG A 187 23.68 -12.61 -22.66
C ARG A 187 24.58 -12.38 -21.46
N THR A 188 24.08 -12.64 -20.27
CA THR A 188 24.88 -12.71 -19.05
C THR A 188 25.38 -14.13 -18.87
N VAL A 189 26.69 -14.27 -18.74
CA VAL A 189 27.38 -15.55 -18.64
C VAL A 189 28.14 -15.59 -17.33
N HIS A 190 27.97 -16.68 -16.58
CA HIS A 190 28.76 -16.99 -15.40
C HIS A 190 29.92 -17.91 -15.81
N MET A 191 31.14 -17.56 -15.43
CA MET A 191 32.36 -18.30 -15.75
C MET A 191 33.08 -18.74 -14.47
N SER A 192 33.36 -20.04 -14.39
CA SER A 192 34.33 -20.62 -13.45
C SER A 192 35.49 -21.18 -14.29
N ALA A 193 36.71 -20.71 -14.03
CA ALA A 193 37.91 -21.17 -14.74
C ALA A 193 39.05 -21.45 -13.77
N GLU A 194 39.82 -22.51 -14.04
CA GLU A 194 40.97 -22.93 -13.25
C GLU A 194 42.22 -23.06 -14.12
N PRO A 195 43.40 -22.69 -13.57
CA PRO A 195 44.67 -22.94 -14.23
C PRO A 195 45.08 -24.40 -14.09
N VAL A 196 45.60 -24.96 -15.18
CA VAL A 196 46.26 -26.27 -15.22
C VAL A 196 47.75 -26.01 -15.11
N LEU A 197 48.38 -26.53 -14.05
CA LEU A 197 49.79 -26.29 -13.75
C LEU A 197 50.68 -27.44 -14.25
N ALA A 198 51.90 -27.12 -14.67
CA ALA A 198 52.97 -28.08 -14.91
C ALA A 198 53.65 -28.49 -13.60
N SER A 199 54.51 -29.50 -13.69
CA SER A 199 55.34 -30.00 -12.58
C SER A 199 56.30 -28.95 -11.98
N ASP A 200 56.56 -27.85 -12.69
CA ASP A 200 57.38 -26.72 -12.24
C ASP A 200 56.57 -25.58 -11.60
N GLY A 201 55.23 -25.73 -11.51
CA GLY A 201 54.32 -24.73 -10.96
C GLY A 201 53.87 -23.65 -11.96
N GLY A 202 54.32 -23.69 -13.23
CA GLY A 202 53.85 -22.78 -14.27
C GLY A 202 52.51 -23.20 -14.87
N THR A 203 51.65 -22.23 -15.23
CA THR A 203 50.38 -22.52 -15.91
C THR A 203 50.63 -22.99 -17.34
N VAL A 204 50.14 -24.19 -17.69
CA VAL A 204 50.25 -24.78 -19.04
C VAL A 204 48.95 -24.75 -19.82
N ALA A 205 47.82 -24.65 -19.15
CA ALA A 205 46.52 -24.45 -19.78
C ALA A 205 45.58 -23.71 -18.82
N MET A 206 44.53 -23.11 -19.34
CA MET A 206 43.38 -22.64 -18.59
C MET A 206 42.18 -23.47 -19.01
N TRP A 207 41.43 -23.99 -18.06
CA TRP A 207 40.21 -24.72 -18.33
C TRP A 207 39.05 -24.05 -17.61
N GLY A 208 37.91 -23.85 -18.27
CA GLY A 208 36.76 -23.19 -17.66
C GLY A 208 35.42 -23.66 -18.18
N VAL A 209 34.38 -23.38 -17.39
CA VAL A 209 32.98 -23.64 -17.71
C VAL A 209 32.22 -22.32 -17.70
N LEU A 210 31.44 -22.12 -18.74
CA LEU A 210 30.61 -20.94 -18.95
C LEU A 210 29.15 -21.37 -19.00
N ARG A 211 28.30 -20.72 -18.22
CA ARG A 211 26.86 -20.98 -18.16
C ARG A 211 26.10 -19.70 -18.50
N ASP A 212 25.08 -19.84 -19.35
CA ASP A 212 24.12 -18.76 -19.56
C ASP A 212 23.19 -18.60 -18.35
N VAL A 213 23.25 -17.43 -17.71
CA VAL A 213 22.41 -17.04 -16.56
C VAL A 213 21.43 -15.91 -16.92
N SER A 214 21.28 -15.60 -18.20
CA SER A 214 20.46 -14.47 -18.68
C SER A 214 18.99 -14.56 -18.28
N GLU A 215 18.40 -15.77 -18.26
CA GLU A 215 16.99 -15.95 -17.86
C GLU A 215 16.81 -15.80 -16.34
N ILE A 216 17.78 -16.26 -15.55
CA ILE A 216 17.78 -16.13 -14.09
C ILE A 216 17.91 -14.65 -13.71
N ARG A 217 18.92 -13.95 -14.21
CA ARG A 217 19.16 -12.53 -13.92
C ARG A 217 18.04 -11.62 -14.42
N ARG A 218 17.38 -11.95 -15.54
CA ARG A 218 16.18 -11.21 -16.01
C ARG A 218 15.00 -11.39 -15.06
N SER A 219 14.79 -12.61 -14.55
CA SER A 219 13.69 -12.90 -13.62
C SER A 219 13.89 -12.21 -12.27
N GLU A 220 15.12 -12.22 -11.75
CA GLU A 220 15.47 -11.50 -10.52
C GLU A 220 15.30 -9.99 -10.64
N ARG A 221 15.76 -9.40 -11.75
CA ARG A 221 15.61 -7.96 -12.00
C ARG A 221 14.14 -7.55 -12.05
N ALA A 222 13.31 -8.31 -12.78
CA ALA A 222 11.88 -8.02 -12.86
C ALA A 222 11.20 -8.11 -11.48
N LEU A 223 11.59 -9.07 -10.64
CA LEU A 223 11.08 -9.20 -9.28
C LEU A 223 11.48 -8.00 -8.40
N LEU A 224 12.74 -7.60 -8.42
CA LEU A 224 13.24 -6.45 -7.66
C LEU A 224 12.56 -5.15 -8.07
N GLU A 225 12.44 -4.89 -9.38
CA GLU A 225 11.76 -3.69 -9.90
C GLU A 225 10.29 -3.65 -9.46
N THR A 226 9.62 -4.82 -9.50
CA THR A 226 8.23 -4.95 -9.04
C THR A 226 8.11 -4.69 -7.54
N GLN A 227 9.01 -5.24 -6.72
CA GLN A 227 9.03 -5.02 -5.26
C GLN A 227 9.29 -3.55 -4.91
N GLU A 228 10.24 -2.90 -5.59
CA GLU A 228 10.52 -1.49 -5.39
C GLU A 228 9.33 -0.61 -5.75
N SER A 229 8.63 -0.90 -6.85
CA SER A 229 7.41 -0.18 -7.23
C SER A 229 6.35 -0.29 -6.14
N TYR A 230 6.05 -1.51 -5.67
CA TYR A 230 5.07 -1.72 -4.61
C TYR A 230 5.46 -1.03 -3.29
N ALA A 231 6.75 -1.04 -2.94
CA ALA A 231 7.24 -0.36 -1.74
C ALA A 231 7.07 1.17 -1.86
N ARG A 232 7.34 1.75 -3.03
CA ARG A 232 7.13 3.18 -3.30
C ARG A 232 5.66 3.56 -3.23
N ASP A 233 4.78 2.82 -3.89
CA ASP A 233 3.34 3.11 -3.90
C ASP A 233 2.75 3.02 -2.49
N ARG A 234 3.15 2.01 -1.71
CA ARG A 234 2.75 1.89 -0.31
C ARG A 234 3.25 3.06 0.55
N HIS A 235 4.48 3.49 0.35
CA HIS A 235 5.04 4.62 1.10
C HIS A 235 4.30 5.93 0.78
N LEU A 236 3.95 6.14 -0.50
CA LEU A 236 3.17 7.29 -0.92
C LEU A 236 1.78 7.29 -0.28
N ALA A 237 1.04 6.18 -0.38
CA ALA A 237 -0.30 6.05 0.20
C ALA A 237 -0.28 6.25 1.73
N GLN A 238 0.71 5.72 2.44
CA GLN A 238 0.86 5.93 3.89
C GLN A 238 1.15 7.38 4.24
N THR A 239 1.98 8.05 3.43
CA THR A 239 2.32 9.46 3.64
C THR A 239 1.12 10.34 3.39
N GLU A 240 0.38 10.11 2.32
CA GLU A 240 -0.87 10.82 2.00
C GLU A 240 -1.91 10.63 3.09
N HIS A 241 -2.13 9.39 3.55
CA HIS A 241 -3.03 9.10 4.66
C HIS A 241 -2.63 9.87 5.92
N ARG A 242 -1.34 9.86 6.30
CA ARG A 242 -0.85 10.61 7.47
C ARG A 242 -1.11 12.11 7.34
N VAL A 243 -0.83 12.70 6.18
CA VAL A 243 -1.08 14.13 5.93
C VAL A 243 -2.56 14.44 6.06
N ALA A 244 -3.44 13.60 5.52
CA ALA A 244 -4.87 13.77 5.70
C ALA A 244 -5.28 13.71 7.19
N VAL A 245 -4.72 12.79 7.99
CA VAL A 245 -5.08 12.63 9.42
C VAL A 245 -4.69 13.86 10.20
N GLU A 246 -3.45 14.30 10.00
CA GLU A 246 -2.92 15.48 10.67
C GLU A 246 -3.72 16.72 10.27
N PHE A 247 -4.11 16.84 9.00
CA PHE A 247 -4.89 17.96 8.52
C PHE A 247 -6.32 17.97 9.06
N GLN A 248 -7.02 16.83 9.03
CA GLN A 248 -8.36 16.71 9.61
C GLN A 248 -8.35 17.05 11.11
N ALA A 249 -7.37 16.52 11.84
CA ALA A 249 -7.21 16.78 13.27
C ALA A 249 -6.90 18.26 13.59
N ALA A 250 -6.23 18.98 12.68
CA ALA A 250 -5.93 20.40 12.83
C ALA A 250 -7.14 21.31 12.55
N VAL A 251 -8.07 20.85 11.71
CA VAL A 251 -9.25 21.62 11.27
C VAL A 251 -10.44 21.43 12.22
N LEU A 252 -10.64 20.18 12.66
CA LEU A 252 -11.69 19.84 13.61
C LEU A 252 -11.44 20.54 14.96
N PRO A 253 -12.51 20.93 15.66
CA PRO A 253 -12.38 21.61 16.94
C PRO A 253 -11.61 20.77 17.98
N PRO A 254 -10.79 21.41 18.84
CA PRO A 254 -9.98 20.70 19.84
C PRO A 254 -10.80 20.13 21.00
N TRP A 255 -12.08 20.54 21.17
CA TRP A 255 -12.93 20.12 22.27
C TRP A 255 -13.55 18.73 21.99
N ARG A 256 -12.78 17.66 22.26
CA ARG A 256 -13.26 16.28 22.07
C ARG A 256 -14.11 15.73 23.22
N GLU A 257 -14.28 16.46 24.33
CA GLU A 257 -14.84 15.87 25.55
C GLU A 257 -16.02 16.63 26.17
N THR A 258 -15.92 17.94 26.44
CA THR A 258 -17.07 18.75 26.88
C THR A 258 -16.78 20.24 26.65
N MET A 259 -17.63 20.94 25.91
CA MET A 259 -17.68 22.40 25.95
C MET A 259 -18.95 22.81 26.67
N ARG A 260 -18.80 23.57 27.76
CA ARG A 260 -19.90 24.42 28.25
C ARG A 260 -19.63 25.77 27.65
N HIS A 261 -20.51 26.25 26.76
CA HIS A 261 -20.45 27.64 26.33
C HIS A 261 -20.61 28.51 27.59
N PRO A 262 -19.56 29.23 28.02
CA PRO A 262 -19.69 30.11 29.15
C PRO A 262 -20.50 31.30 28.65
N SER A 263 -21.82 31.30 28.89
CA SER A 263 -22.58 32.53 28.74
C SER A 263 -21.83 33.62 29.48
N ALA A 264 -21.36 34.62 28.73
CA ALA A 264 -20.79 35.81 29.31
C ALA A 264 -21.84 36.34 30.29
N THR A 265 -21.51 36.27 31.58
CA THR A 265 -22.36 36.40 32.78
C THR A 265 -23.03 35.11 33.27
N ARG A 266 -22.52 34.66 34.40
CA ARG A 266 -22.81 33.45 35.19
C ARG A 266 -24.26 33.38 35.75
N GLN A 267 -25.25 33.99 35.10
CA GLN A 267 -26.58 34.25 35.69
C GLN A 267 -27.80 34.00 34.79
N GLU A 268 -27.66 33.64 33.50
CA GLU A 268 -28.83 33.35 32.65
C GLU A 268 -28.80 31.89 32.18
N GLY A 269 -29.81 31.09 32.57
CA GLY A 269 -29.97 29.68 32.23
C GLY A 269 -30.23 29.45 30.73
N GLY A 270 -30.19 28.18 30.29
CA GLY A 270 -30.42 27.81 28.88
C GLY A 270 -29.15 27.66 28.01
N ALA A 271 -27.96 27.68 28.60
CA ALA A 271 -26.71 27.37 27.89
C ALA A 271 -26.66 25.92 27.39
N LEU A 272 -25.87 25.64 26.35
CA LEU A 272 -25.65 24.28 25.86
C LEU A 272 -24.42 23.63 26.52
N GLU A 273 -24.58 22.40 27.00
CA GLU A 273 -23.48 21.48 27.26
C GLU A 273 -23.30 20.59 26.02
N LEU A 274 -22.11 20.62 25.44
CA LEU A 274 -21.78 19.95 24.19
C LEU A 274 -20.76 18.84 24.40
N ALA A 275 -20.93 17.73 23.71
CA ALA A 275 -19.91 16.70 23.54
C ALA A 275 -20.01 16.14 22.12
N ALA A 276 -18.89 15.74 21.52
CA ALA A 276 -18.88 15.17 20.19
C ALA A 276 -17.83 14.06 20.08
N HIS A 277 -18.02 13.14 19.14
CA HIS A 277 -17.04 12.11 18.82
C HIS A 277 -16.99 11.83 17.33
N PHE A 278 -15.76 11.63 16.84
CA PHE A 278 -15.47 11.14 15.51
C PHE A 278 -15.23 9.63 15.60
N LEU A 279 -15.85 8.87 14.71
CA LEU A 279 -15.92 7.42 14.70
C LEU A 279 -15.32 6.93 13.38
N PRO A 280 -14.01 6.69 13.32
CA PRO A 280 -13.34 6.33 12.07
C PRO A 280 -13.79 4.94 11.57
N SER A 281 -13.88 4.76 10.27
CA SER A 281 -14.09 3.47 9.60
C SER A 281 -12.81 2.64 9.62
N ALA A 282 -12.96 1.32 9.81
CA ALA A 282 -11.84 0.38 9.66
C ALA A 282 -11.58 0.02 8.19
N THR A 283 -12.56 0.28 7.31
CA THR A 283 -12.56 -0.12 5.89
C THR A 283 -12.11 1.02 4.98
N SER A 284 -12.37 2.27 5.38
CA SER A 284 -11.86 3.43 4.64
C SER A 284 -10.38 3.64 4.96
N ALA A 285 -9.50 3.17 4.07
CA ALA A 285 -8.06 3.40 4.14
C ALA A 285 -7.69 4.89 3.97
N LEU A 286 -8.67 5.74 3.62
CA LEU A 286 -8.53 7.15 3.37
C LEU A 286 -9.58 7.90 4.20
N ILE A 287 -9.22 9.07 4.69
CA ILE A 287 -10.04 9.84 5.63
C ILE A 287 -11.23 10.44 4.90
N GLY A 288 -12.41 10.31 5.51
CA GLY A 288 -13.66 10.85 4.99
C GLY A 288 -13.75 12.37 5.10
N GLY A 289 -14.77 12.91 4.42
CA GLY A 289 -15.09 14.34 4.45
C GLY A 289 -15.89 14.77 5.68
N ASP A 290 -16.14 13.87 6.63
CA ASP A 290 -16.96 14.07 7.82
C ASP A 290 -16.44 15.17 8.76
N TRP A 291 -17.32 16.09 9.15
CA TRP A 291 -17.02 17.13 10.15
C TRP A 291 -18.13 17.32 11.18
N TYR A 292 -17.73 17.87 12.33
CA TYR A 292 -18.62 18.51 13.27
C TYR A 292 -17.96 19.77 13.83
N ASP A 293 -18.77 20.76 14.19
CA ASP A 293 -18.29 21.93 14.91
C ASP A 293 -19.39 22.61 15.71
N ALA A 294 -18.96 23.39 16.70
CA ALA A 294 -19.80 24.23 17.50
C ALA A 294 -19.01 25.45 17.97
N MET A 295 -19.63 26.62 17.88
CA MET A 295 -19.01 27.86 18.30
C MET A 295 -20.03 28.83 18.89
N GLU A 296 -19.57 29.65 19.82
CA GLU A 296 -20.33 30.79 20.31
C GLU A 296 -20.19 31.94 19.31
N LEU A 297 -21.32 32.57 19.02
CA LEU A 297 -21.39 33.72 18.13
C LEU A 297 -21.34 35.03 18.94
N PRO A 298 -20.95 36.16 18.33
CA PRO A 298 -20.79 37.44 19.03
C PRO A 298 -22.06 37.97 19.71
N ASP A 299 -23.23 37.50 19.28
CA ASP A 299 -24.54 37.85 19.84
C ASP A 299 -24.95 36.99 21.07
N GLY A 300 -24.11 36.01 21.44
CA GLY A 300 -24.35 35.05 22.52
C GLY A 300 -25.13 33.81 22.08
N CYS A 301 -25.48 33.68 20.80
CA CYS A 301 -26.06 32.47 20.25
C CYS A 301 -24.98 31.40 20.03
N SER A 302 -25.38 30.14 19.83
CA SER A 302 -24.49 29.04 19.48
C SER A 302 -24.78 28.54 18.08
N MET A 303 -23.74 28.37 17.27
CA MET A 303 -23.81 27.64 16.01
C MET A 303 -23.41 26.19 16.25
N LEU A 304 -24.16 25.23 15.73
CA LEU A 304 -23.78 23.81 15.68
C LEU A 304 -23.82 23.35 14.22
N THR A 305 -22.85 22.57 13.77
CA THR A 305 -22.85 22.02 12.42
C THR A 305 -22.30 20.60 12.40
N VAL A 306 -22.86 19.78 11.52
CA VAL A 306 -22.35 18.46 11.16
C VAL A 306 -22.51 18.32 9.64
N GLY A 307 -21.60 17.62 8.99
CA GLY A 307 -21.73 17.33 7.58
C GLY A 307 -20.73 16.31 7.11
N ASP A 308 -20.88 15.95 5.84
CA ASP A 308 -20.05 15.01 5.12
C ASP A 308 -19.82 15.53 3.70
N LEU A 309 -18.62 15.32 3.18
CA LEU A 309 -18.24 15.67 1.82
C LEU A 309 -17.78 14.40 1.08
N THR A 310 -18.36 14.15 -0.09
CA THR A 310 -17.98 13.02 -0.93
C THR A 310 -16.51 13.11 -1.31
N GLY A 311 -15.84 11.97 -1.29
CA GLY A 311 -14.42 11.85 -1.62
C GLY A 311 -13.64 11.30 -0.43
N HIS A 312 -12.32 11.18 -0.59
CA HIS A 312 -11.48 10.65 0.45
C HIS A 312 -10.05 11.21 0.36
N GLY A 313 -9.32 11.19 1.47
CA GLY A 313 -7.93 11.63 1.52
C GLY A 313 -7.79 13.15 1.47
N VAL A 314 -6.66 13.64 0.96
CA VAL A 314 -6.26 15.06 1.10
C VAL A 314 -7.25 16.01 0.40
N GLU A 315 -7.82 15.61 -0.74
CA GLU A 315 -8.78 16.43 -1.49
C GLU A 315 -10.07 16.65 -0.68
N ALA A 316 -10.66 15.57 -0.15
CA ALA A 316 -11.85 15.65 0.69
C ALA A 316 -11.60 16.44 1.98
N THR A 317 -10.45 16.22 2.64
CA THR A 317 -10.10 17.00 3.84
C THR A 317 -9.92 18.49 3.53
N SER A 318 -9.40 18.83 2.35
CA SER A 318 -9.26 20.23 1.90
C SER A 318 -10.61 20.89 1.63
N GLY A 319 -11.52 20.18 0.95
CA GLY A 319 -12.89 20.64 0.73
C GLY A 319 -13.66 20.81 2.04
N MET A 320 -13.55 19.84 2.95
CA MET A 320 -14.10 19.90 4.31
C MET A 320 -13.57 21.13 5.07
N ALA A 321 -12.26 21.38 5.05
CA ALA A 321 -11.66 22.53 5.73
C ALA A 321 -12.13 23.87 5.18
N MET A 322 -12.26 23.96 3.85
CA MET A 322 -12.79 25.13 3.17
C MET A 322 -14.25 25.39 3.58
N LEU A 323 -15.10 24.36 3.53
CA LEU A 323 -16.50 24.45 3.93
C LEU A 323 -16.65 24.82 5.41
N LEU A 324 -15.88 24.19 6.30
CA LEU A 324 -15.94 24.49 7.71
C LEU A 324 -15.50 25.92 8.02
N GLY A 325 -14.46 26.42 7.34
CA GLY A 325 -14.05 27.82 7.40
C GLY A 325 -15.14 28.77 6.91
N ALA A 326 -15.83 28.43 5.82
CA ALA A 326 -16.96 29.20 5.31
C ALA A 326 -18.15 29.20 6.27
N VAL A 327 -18.51 28.05 6.85
CA VAL A 327 -19.55 27.93 7.89
C VAL A 327 -19.24 28.88 9.05
N ARG A 328 -18.03 28.82 9.60
CA ARG A 328 -17.59 29.70 10.70
C ARG A 328 -17.70 31.18 10.32
N GLY A 329 -17.16 31.57 9.16
CA GLY A 329 -17.16 32.97 8.71
C GLY A 329 -18.56 33.53 8.43
N ILE A 330 -19.43 32.74 7.79
CA ILE A 330 -20.79 33.13 7.45
C ILE A 330 -21.66 33.19 8.71
N ALA A 331 -21.49 32.25 9.64
CA ALA A 331 -22.20 32.27 10.93
C ALA A 331 -21.76 33.46 11.81
N LEU A 332 -20.46 33.77 11.85
CA LEU A 332 -19.94 34.97 12.52
C LEU A 332 -20.53 36.28 11.97
N ALA A 333 -20.90 36.30 10.68
CA ALA A 333 -21.56 37.43 10.05
C ALA A 333 -23.08 37.52 10.37
N GLY A 334 -23.62 36.60 11.18
CA GLY A 334 -25.02 36.59 11.59
C GLY A 334 -25.99 36.13 10.49
N VAL A 335 -25.51 35.36 9.52
CA VAL A 335 -26.35 34.85 8.43
C VAL A 335 -27.15 33.64 8.89
N GLU A 336 -28.46 33.69 8.68
CA GLU A 336 -29.41 32.61 9.00
C GLU A 336 -29.07 31.27 8.33
N PRO A 337 -29.32 30.11 8.98
CA PRO A 337 -28.90 28.79 8.50
C PRO A 337 -29.29 28.44 7.06
N GLY A 338 -30.51 28.77 6.63
CA GLY A 338 -30.95 28.49 5.24
C GLY A 338 -30.17 29.29 4.20
N LYS A 339 -29.86 30.56 4.48
CA LYS A 339 -29.03 31.39 3.59
C LYS A 339 -27.57 30.93 3.62
N LEU A 340 -27.08 30.53 4.79
CA LEU A 340 -25.75 29.96 4.96
C LEU A 340 -25.57 28.73 4.06
N MET A 341 -26.52 27.79 4.03
CA MET A 341 -26.48 26.63 3.13
C MET A 341 -26.41 27.03 1.66
N GLY A 342 -27.16 28.07 1.26
CA GLY A 342 -27.09 28.61 -0.11
C GLY A 342 -25.70 29.13 -0.49
N HIS A 343 -25.02 29.82 0.42
CA HIS A 343 -23.64 30.26 0.20
C HIS A 343 -22.64 29.09 0.13
N LEU A 344 -22.81 28.05 0.95
CA LEU A 344 -21.97 26.85 0.87
C LEU A 344 -22.15 26.12 -0.47
N ASN A 345 -23.38 26.04 -0.96
CA ASN A 345 -23.68 25.44 -2.25
C ASN A 345 -22.99 26.19 -3.41
N GLN A 346 -23.05 27.53 -3.40
CA GLN A 346 -22.35 28.37 -4.38
C GLN A 346 -20.82 28.21 -4.28
N LEU A 347 -20.31 28.07 -3.07
CA LEU A 347 -18.89 27.88 -2.84
C LEU A 347 -18.39 26.56 -3.44
N LEU A 348 -19.14 25.46 -3.26
CA LEU A 348 -18.84 24.18 -3.89
C LEU A 348 -18.97 24.22 -5.42
N ASP A 349 -19.99 24.92 -5.95
CA ASP A 349 -20.14 25.11 -7.40
C ASP A 349 -18.94 25.85 -8.02
N SER A 350 -18.34 26.78 -7.26
CA SER A 350 -17.14 27.51 -7.67
C SER A 350 -15.81 26.80 -7.39
N ALA A 351 -15.83 25.63 -6.73
CA ALA A 351 -14.62 24.92 -6.35
C ALA A 351 -13.93 24.31 -7.58
N ALA A 352 -12.59 24.22 -7.52
CA ALA A 352 -11.79 23.69 -8.63
C ALA A 352 -12.08 22.20 -8.93
N GLN A 353 -12.55 21.46 -7.93
CA GLN A 353 -12.91 20.06 -8.04
C GLN A 353 -14.40 19.91 -7.68
N PRO A 354 -15.19 19.21 -8.52
CA PRO A 354 -16.59 18.96 -8.22
C PRO A 354 -16.70 18.04 -7.01
N ALA A 355 -17.45 18.46 -6.00
CA ALA A 355 -17.75 17.66 -4.82
C ALA A 355 -19.22 17.84 -4.43
N LEU A 356 -19.81 16.77 -3.90
CA LEU A 356 -21.13 16.79 -3.31
C LEU A 356 -21.00 16.71 -1.80
N GLY A 357 -21.83 17.45 -1.08
CA GLY A 357 -21.79 17.44 0.38
C GLY A 357 -23.17 17.35 0.98
N SER A 358 -23.28 16.62 2.08
CA SER A 358 -24.39 16.75 3.01
C SER A 358 -23.98 17.67 4.16
N ALA A 359 -24.87 18.56 4.59
CA ALA A 359 -24.57 19.44 5.71
C ALA A 359 -25.80 19.83 6.50
N LEU A 360 -25.60 20.09 7.79
CA LEU A 360 -26.59 20.62 8.69
C LEU A 360 -25.97 21.76 9.49
N CYS A 361 -26.75 22.83 9.67
CA CYS A 361 -26.37 23.97 10.49
C CYS A 361 -27.55 24.39 11.36
N CYS A 362 -27.24 24.58 12.63
CA CYS A 362 -28.13 25.01 13.68
C CYS A 362 -27.64 26.34 14.25
N HIS A 363 -28.59 27.23 14.52
CA HIS A 363 -28.41 28.47 15.24
C HIS A 363 -29.32 28.44 16.48
N TYR A 364 -28.72 28.43 17.67
CA TYR A 364 -29.41 28.32 18.95
C TYR A 364 -29.30 29.62 19.73
N ASP A 365 -30.44 30.21 20.06
CA ASP A 365 -30.54 31.35 20.98
C ASP A 365 -30.79 30.84 22.41
N PRO A 366 -29.83 30.97 23.34
CA PRO A 366 -29.99 30.50 24.71
C PRO A 366 -31.05 31.27 25.51
N ARG A 367 -31.30 32.55 25.18
CA ARG A 367 -32.27 33.40 25.91
C ARG A 367 -33.70 32.95 25.65
N SER A 368 -33.99 32.61 24.40
CA SER A 368 -35.31 32.11 24.00
C SER A 368 -35.39 30.58 23.94
N ARG A 369 -34.26 29.87 24.11
CA ARG A 369 -34.10 28.42 23.89
C ARG A 369 -34.63 27.96 22.53
N ARG A 370 -34.40 28.80 21.52
CA ARG A 370 -34.96 28.61 20.18
C ARG A 370 -33.86 28.11 19.24
N LEU A 371 -34.07 26.94 18.67
CA LEU A 371 -33.19 26.33 17.68
C LEU A 371 -33.74 26.60 16.28
N THR A 372 -33.02 27.37 15.47
CA THR A 372 -33.31 27.52 14.03
C THR A 372 -32.28 26.72 13.24
N TRP A 373 -32.71 25.93 12.28
CA TRP A 373 -31.80 25.03 11.58
C TRP A 373 -32.17 24.81 10.12
N ALA A 374 -31.17 24.46 9.32
CA ALA A 374 -31.29 24.12 7.92
C ALA A 374 -30.41 22.90 7.61
N GLN A 375 -30.74 22.20 6.54
CA GLN A 375 -30.02 21.02 6.09
C GLN A 375 -29.92 20.98 4.55
N ALA A 376 -28.88 20.31 4.06
CA ALA A 376 -28.63 20.03 2.67
C ALA A 376 -28.39 18.52 2.50
N GLY A 377 -29.43 17.75 2.15
CA GLY A 377 -29.39 16.29 2.03
C GLY A 377 -28.91 15.52 3.28
N HIS A 378 -28.89 16.15 4.46
CA HIS A 378 -28.28 15.61 5.68
C HIS A 378 -29.32 14.99 6.62
N PRO A 379 -28.98 13.96 7.42
CA PRO A 379 -29.89 13.39 8.42
C PRO A 379 -30.50 14.45 9.36
N ALA A 380 -31.78 14.29 9.66
CA ALA A 380 -32.47 15.20 10.57
C ALA A 380 -31.98 15.03 12.02
N PRO A 381 -31.85 16.11 12.80
CA PRO A 381 -31.49 16.02 14.21
C PRO A 381 -32.50 15.17 14.99
N LEU A 382 -32.00 14.47 16.00
CA LEU A 382 -32.82 13.71 16.93
C LEU A 382 -33.00 14.52 18.22
N LEU A 383 -34.25 14.78 18.60
CA LEU A 383 -34.60 15.45 19.85
C LEU A 383 -35.09 14.42 20.87
N PHE A 384 -34.45 14.40 22.04
CA PHE A 384 -34.83 13.60 23.19
C PHE A 384 -35.40 14.48 24.29
N ARG A 385 -36.64 14.19 24.68
CA ARG A 385 -37.38 14.89 25.73
C ARG A 385 -38.13 13.86 26.57
N GLU A 386 -38.04 13.97 27.89
CA GLU A 386 -38.77 13.10 28.84
C GLU A 386 -38.60 11.59 28.54
N GLY A 387 -37.37 11.18 28.19
CA GLY A 387 -37.05 9.78 27.88
C GLY A 387 -37.57 9.26 26.53
N ARG A 388 -38.05 10.14 25.64
CA ARG A 388 -38.47 9.79 24.28
C ARG A 388 -37.68 10.56 23.25
N GLY A 389 -37.15 9.85 22.24
CA GLY A 389 -36.50 10.43 21.07
C GLY A 389 -37.49 10.59 19.91
N ARG A 390 -37.35 11.66 19.14
CA ARG A 390 -38.00 11.84 17.82
C ARG A 390 -37.06 12.51 16.83
N MET A 391 -37.22 12.23 15.55
CA MET A 391 -36.61 13.04 14.49
C MET A 391 -37.32 14.40 14.41
N LEU A 392 -36.56 15.47 14.21
CA LEU A 392 -37.14 16.77 13.86
C LEU A 392 -37.64 16.75 12.41
N ASP A 393 -38.68 17.53 12.14
CA ASP A 393 -39.22 17.64 10.79
C ASP A 393 -38.21 18.34 9.87
N GLN A 394 -37.84 17.69 8.78
CA GLN A 394 -36.80 18.19 7.89
C GLN A 394 -37.27 19.41 7.06
N PRO A 395 -36.51 20.52 7.01
CA PRO A 395 -36.75 21.58 6.04
C PRO A 395 -36.32 21.14 4.63
N GLU A 396 -36.86 21.79 3.60
CA GLU A 396 -36.48 21.53 2.20
C GLU A 396 -35.01 21.87 1.94
N GLY A 397 -34.30 20.98 1.24
CA GLY A 397 -32.90 21.17 0.87
C GLY A 397 -32.38 19.97 0.08
N VAL A 398 -31.52 20.24 -0.91
CA VAL A 398 -30.83 19.22 -1.73
C VAL A 398 -29.36 19.11 -1.28
N LEU A 399 -28.63 18.09 -1.73
CA LEU A 399 -27.19 18.02 -1.46
C LEU A 399 -26.47 19.28 -1.96
N LEU A 400 -25.50 19.76 -1.19
CA LEU A 400 -24.63 20.85 -1.63
C LEU A 400 -23.85 20.42 -2.87
N GLY A 401 -23.67 21.33 -3.83
CA GLY A 401 -23.00 21.08 -5.10
C GLY A 401 -23.86 20.33 -6.13
N ALA A 402 -25.07 19.90 -5.78
CA ALA A 402 -25.91 19.12 -6.70
C ALA A 402 -26.60 19.98 -7.77
N MET A 403 -26.98 21.21 -7.43
CA MET A 403 -27.72 22.12 -8.30
C MET A 403 -27.41 23.58 -7.94
N ASP A 404 -27.26 24.44 -8.95
CA ASP A 404 -27.08 25.88 -8.75
C ASP A 404 -28.40 26.62 -8.47
N GLY A 405 -28.34 27.75 -7.77
CA GLY A 405 -29.46 28.65 -7.53
C GLY A 405 -30.52 28.12 -6.55
N VAL A 406 -30.23 27.03 -5.84
CA VAL A 406 -31.18 26.41 -4.90
C VAL A 406 -31.36 27.25 -3.64
N ARG A 407 -32.60 27.35 -3.19
CA ARG A 407 -32.96 27.92 -1.89
C ARG A 407 -33.13 26.81 -0.88
N TYR A 408 -32.45 26.95 0.25
CA TYR A 408 -32.58 26.03 1.38
C TYR A 408 -33.60 26.56 2.37
N GLY A 409 -34.54 25.71 2.75
CA GLY A 409 -35.50 25.98 3.81
C GLY A 409 -34.84 25.98 5.18
N GLN A 410 -35.52 26.57 6.15
CA GLN A 410 -35.14 26.46 7.56
C GLN A 410 -36.37 26.26 8.43
N ARG A 411 -36.19 25.60 9.57
CA ARG A 411 -37.23 25.36 10.57
C ARG A 411 -36.76 25.80 11.93
N THR A 412 -37.74 26.02 12.81
CA THR A 412 -37.50 26.47 14.17
C THR A 412 -38.17 25.53 15.16
N GLU A 413 -37.44 25.13 16.19
CA GLU A 413 -37.89 24.26 17.27
C GLU A 413 -37.65 24.93 18.62
N GLN A 414 -38.64 24.82 19.50
CA GLN A 414 -38.58 25.36 20.86
C GLN A 414 -38.05 24.28 21.81
N LEU A 415 -36.84 24.50 22.32
CA LEU A 415 -36.22 23.61 23.29
C LEU A 415 -36.60 23.99 24.72
N ALA A 416 -36.59 22.98 25.59
CA ALA A 416 -36.83 23.07 27.02
C ALA A 416 -35.56 22.66 27.80
N PRO A 417 -35.42 23.09 29.06
CA PRO A 417 -34.36 22.60 29.94
C PRO A 417 -34.32 21.08 30.00
N GLY A 418 -33.12 20.51 29.94
CA GLY A 418 -32.92 19.06 29.95
C GLY A 418 -33.12 18.38 28.60
N ASP A 419 -33.64 19.07 27.58
CA ASP A 419 -33.69 18.53 26.22
C ASP A 419 -32.29 18.19 25.71
N LEU A 420 -32.23 17.12 24.93
CA LEU A 420 -31.01 16.66 24.29
C LEU A 420 -31.20 16.55 22.78
N LEU A 421 -30.30 17.17 22.04
CA LEU A 421 -30.23 17.15 20.58
C LEU A 421 -29.03 16.30 20.15
N VAL A 422 -29.24 15.35 19.24
CA VAL A 422 -28.17 14.56 18.60
C VAL A 422 -28.13 14.91 17.12
N LEU A 423 -26.98 15.39 16.68
CA LEU A 423 -26.62 15.59 15.28
C LEU A 423 -25.69 14.45 14.86
N HIS A 424 -25.88 13.88 13.69
CA HIS A 424 -25.08 12.76 13.23
C HIS A 424 -24.94 12.70 11.71
N THR A 425 -23.85 12.13 11.23
CA THR A 425 -23.68 11.75 9.82
C THR A 425 -24.32 10.39 9.54
N ASP A 426 -24.48 10.04 8.26
CA ASP A 426 -25.10 8.78 7.83
C ASP A 426 -24.17 7.57 7.97
N GLY A 427 -22.86 7.77 8.15
CA GLY A 427 -21.89 6.71 8.42
C GLY A 427 -22.14 5.90 9.71
N LEU A 428 -23.05 6.33 10.58
CA LEU A 428 -23.56 5.50 11.69
C LEU A 428 -24.39 4.30 11.22
N ALA A 429 -24.86 4.30 9.97
CA ALA A 429 -25.53 3.16 9.37
C ALA A 429 -24.52 2.25 8.65
N PRO A 430 -24.56 0.92 8.84
CA PRO A 430 -23.80 0.01 7.99
C PRO A 430 -24.33 0.08 6.56
N ARG A 431 -23.47 0.41 5.58
CA ARG A 431 -23.80 0.17 4.17
C ARG A 431 -23.52 -1.30 3.87
N SER A 432 -24.56 -2.05 3.54
CA SER A 432 -24.45 -3.28 2.76
C SER A 432 -25.85 -3.75 2.36
N VAL A 433 -26.13 -3.46 1.08
CA VAL A 433 -26.95 -4.16 0.08
C VAL A 433 -28.45 -4.38 0.35
N GLU A 434 -29.21 -3.78 -0.56
CA GLU A 434 -30.62 -3.89 -0.99
C GLU A 434 -31.34 -5.27 -0.94
N PHE A 435 -30.98 -6.23 -0.09
CA PHE A 435 -31.65 -7.55 -0.05
C PHE A 435 -32.01 -8.12 1.32
N ASP A 436 -31.91 -7.35 2.41
CA ASP A 436 -32.60 -7.71 3.65
C ASP A 436 -33.24 -6.49 4.31
N SER A 437 -34.56 -6.54 4.51
CA SER A 437 -35.39 -5.52 5.15
C SER A 437 -35.12 -5.36 6.67
N SER A 438 -34.07 -5.98 7.19
CA SER A 438 -33.77 -6.09 8.62
C SER A 438 -32.69 -5.11 9.11
N THR A 439 -31.95 -4.45 8.22
CA THR A 439 -30.89 -3.48 8.59
C THR A 439 -31.50 -2.13 8.98
N ARG A 440 -31.55 -1.84 10.29
CA ARG A 440 -32.07 -0.57 10.84
C ARG A 440 -31.11 0.59 10.54
N SER A 441 -31.66 1.72 10.09
CA SER A 441 -30.92 2.99 9.92
C SER A 441 -30.20 3.42 11.21
N GLY A 442 -29.04 4.07 11.09
CA GLY A 442 -28.29 4.62 12.24
C GLY A 442 -29.14 5.51 13.13
N ALA A 443 -30.07 6.29 12.55
CA ALA A 443 -31.03 7.11 13.30
C ALA A 443 -31.98 6.27 14.16
N ALA A 444 -32.46 5.13 13.66
CA ALA A 444 -33.35 4.25 14.41
C ALA A 444 -32.64 3.64 15.63
N ARG A 445 -31.38 3.23 15.45
CA ARG A 445 -30.53 2.74 16.56
C ARG A 445 -30.23 3.83 17.59
N LEU A 446 -29.97 5.07 17.15
CA LEU A 446 -29.80 6.20 18.07
C LEU A 446 -31.08 6.48 18.89
N LEU A 447 -32.27 6.39 18.28
CA LEU A 447 -33.54 6.57 18.98
C LEU A 447 -33.76 5.51 20.08
N GLU A 448 -33.26 4.29 19.89
CA GLU A 448 -33.32 3.21 20.89
C GLU A 448 -32.44 3.50 22.13
N LEU A 449 -31.48 4.44 22.04
CA LEU A 449 -30.67 4.90 23.18
C LEU A 449 -31.42 5.85 24.11
N ALA A 450 -32.69 6.19 23.84
CA ALA A 450 -33.49 7.09 24.68
C ALA A 450 -33.48 6.75 26.18
N PRO A 451 -33.57 5.47 26.64
CA PRO A 451 -33.46 5.13 28.05
C PRO A 451 -32.09 5.50 28.63
N ARG A 452 -30.99 5.17 27.92
CA ARG A 452 -29.62 5.50 28.37
C ARG A 452 -29.40 7.02 28.42
N PHE A 453 -29.94 7.76 27.46
CA PHE A 453 -29.85 9.23 27.44
C PHE A 453 -30.64 9.88 28.57
N SER A 454 -31.74 9.25 29.03
CA SER A 454 -32.52 9.73 30.18
C SER A 454 -31.80 9.56 31.52
N GLU A 455 -30.95 8.55 31.64
CA GLU A 455 -30.13 8.31 32.84
C GLU A 455 -28.85 9.17 32.87
N ALA A 456 -28.35 9.53 31.69
CA ALA A 456 -27.16 10.35 31.54
C ALA A 456 -27.38 11.78 32.05
N ARG A 457 -26.44 12.26 32.86
CA ARG A 457 -26.45 13.60 33.47
C ARG A 457 -25.69 14.64 32.66
N THR A 458 -24.83 14.18 31.74
CA THR A 458 -23.99 15.06 30.92
C THR A 458 -24.08 14.71 29.44
N ALA A 459 -23.77 15.65 28.55
CA ALA A 459 -23.62 15.37 27.12
C ALA A 459 -22.54 14.31 26.84
N ARG A 460 -21.46 14.29 27.65
CA ARG A 460 -20.35 13.32 27.52
C ARG A 460 -20.79 11.88 27.75
N GLU A 461 -21.64 11.63 28.74
CA GLU A 461 -22.18 10.30 29.01
C GLU A 461 -23.06 9.80 27.86
N CYS A 462 -23.80 10.71 27.21
CA CYS A 462 -24.59 10.38 26.03
C CYS A 462 -23.70 10.03 24.84
N VAL A 463 -22.65 10.81 24.57
CA VAL A 463 -21.67 10.48 23.52
C VAL A 463 -21.00 9.13 23.80
N ARG A 464 -20.64 8.83 25.05
CA ARG A 464 -20.09 7.52 25.41
C ARG A 464 -21.06 6.39 25.07
N ALA A 465 -22.36 6.55 25.36
CA ALA A 465 -23.36 5.55 24.99
C ALA A 465 -23.50 5.37 23.47
N VAL A 466 -23.29 6.43 22.67
CA VAL A 466 -23.19 6.32 21.20
C VAL A 466 -21.94 5.54 20.81
N VAL A 467 -20.78 5.85 21.39
CA VAL A 467 -19.53 5.13 21.08
C VAL A 467 -19.61 3.65 21.46
N GLU A 468 -20.23 3.31 22.60
CA GLU A 468 -20.43 1.91 23.02
C GLU A 468 -21.36 1.14 22.06
N GLU A 469 -22.35 1.82 21.46
CA GLU A 469 -23.30 1.20 20.53
C GLU A 469 -22.73 1.04 19.11
N PHE A 470 -21.95 2.01 18.65
CA PHE A 470 -21.48 2.07 17.26
C PHE A 470 -19.98 1.78 17.10
N GLY A 471 -19.19 1.75 18.18
CA GLY A 471 -17.73 1.60 18.14
C GLY A 471 -17.24 0.26 17.62
N ASP A 472 -17.95 -0.83 17.95
CA ASP A 472 -17.58 -2.20 17.57
C ASP A 472 -18.27 -2.67 16.27
N THR A 473 -19.09 -1.83 15.63
CA THR A 473 -19.79 -2.21 14.39
C THR A 473 -18.87 -1.99 13.19
N GLU A 474 -18.77 -2.97 12.29
CA GLU A 474 -18.13 -2.75 10.98
C GLU A 474 -18.88 -1.65 10.24
N ARG A 475 -18.26 -0.47 10.15
CA ARG A 475 -18.73 0.65 9.33
C ARG A 475 -17.95 0.66 8.03
N GLU A 476 -18.64 1.00 6.95
CA GLU A 476 -17.98 1.29 5.67
C GLU A 476 -17.43 2.72 5.67
N ASP A 477 -18.14 3.66 6.30
CA ASP A 477 -17.82 5.09 6.28
C ASP A 477 -17.44 5.65 7.66
N ASP A 478 -16.74 6.77 7.65
CA ASP A 478 -16.49 7.56 8.86
C ASP A 478 -17.83 8.08 9.40
N ALA A 479 -17.89 8.34 10.71
CA ALA A 479 -19.09 8.90 11.31
C ALA A 479 -18.79 9.98 12.35
N CYS A 480 -19.70 10.93 12.47
CA CYS A 480 -19.69 11.95 13.51
C CYS A 480 -20.97 11.88 14.33
N ALA A 481 -20.84 12.10 15.63
CA ALA A 481 -21.98 12.33 16.52
C ALA A 481 -21.68 13.54 17.41
N LEU A 482 -22.56 14.55 17.37
CA LEU A 482 -22.54 15.72 18.25
C LEU A 482 -23.80 15.73 19.10
N VAL A 483 -23.62 15.81 20.41
CA VAL A 483 -24.69 15.87 21.40
C VAL A 483 -24.70 17.25 22.05
N ALA A 484 -25.87 17.89 22.04
CA ALA A 484 -26.12 19.16 22.72
C ALA A 484 -27.22 19.01 23.75
N ARG A 485 -26.93 19.32 25.02
CA ARG A 485 -27.89 19.29 26.13
C ARG A 485 -28.20 20.72 26.58
N VAL A 486 -29.48 21.04 26.69
CA VAL A 486 -29.94 22.33 27.23
C VAL A 486 -29.82 22.31 28.75
N CYS A 487 -28.96 23.16 29.31
CA CYS A 487 -28.80 23.29 30.75
C CYS A 487 -30.04 23.93 31.40
N GLU A 488 -30.24 23.62 32.69
CA GLU A 488 -31.29 24.21 33.53
C GLU A 488 -31.16 25.73 33.73
#